data_AF-A0A9E2X3Q1-F1
#
_entry.id   AF-A0A9E2X3Q1-F1
#
_cell.length_a   1.000
_cell.length_b   1.000
_cell.length_c   1.000
_cell.angle_alpha   90.00
_cell.angle_beta   90.00
_cell.angle_gamma   90.00
#
_symmetry.space_group_name_H-M   'P 1'
#
loop_
_entity.id
_entity.type
_entity.pdbx_description
1 polymer ?
#
loop_
_entity_poly.entity_id
_entity_poly.type
_entity_poly.pdbx_seq_one_letter_code
_entity_poly.pdbx_strand_id
1 'polypeptide(L)'
;MTYHCTTPEDVLKAIKDDKIAMVDLRFTDLPGLWQHFSVPPSALDRDSFEDGVGFDGSSIRGFQEIQESDMLVIPDPASAFLDPFTEAPTLVLICNIR
;
A
#
# COMPACT_ATOMS: atom_id res chain seq x y z
N MET A 1 -11.25 12.06 0.17
CA MET A 1 -12.25 11.46 1.07
C MET A 1 -11.51 10.42 1.90
N THR A 2 -11.57 10.53 3.23
CA THR A 2 -10.83 9.61 4.12
C THR A 2 -11.77 8.50 4.55
N TYR A 3 -11.32 7.25 4.50
CA TYR A 3 -12.11 6.13 4.99
C TYR A 3 -11.84 5.93 6.47
N HIS A 4 -12.89 5.66 7.24
CA HIS A 4 -12.76 5.23 8.64
C HIS A 4 -12.74 3.70 8.69
N CYS A 5 -11.77 3.10 8.00
CA CYS A 5 -11.53 1.66 8.04
C CYS A 5 -10.79 1.30 9.33
N THR A 6 -11.12 0.16 9.92
CA THR A 6 -10.40 -0.37 11.09
C THR A 6 -9.88 -1.77 10.87
N THR A 7 -10.44 -2.51 9.90
CA THR A 7 -10.00 -3.86 9.56
C THR A 7 -9.69 -4.00 8.07
N PRO A 8 -8.93 -5.03 7.66
CA PRO A 8 -8.70 -5.36 6.25
C PRO A 8 -9.99 -5.50 5.45
N GLU A 9 -11.04 -6.08 6.04
CA GLU A 9 -12.33 -6.29 5.40
C GLU A 9 -13.03 -4.96 5.08
N ASP A 10 -12.88 -3.94 5.93
CA ASP A 10 -13.42 -2.60 5.68
C ASP A 10 -12.78 -2.00 4.43
N VAL A 11 -11.46 -2.16 4.27
CA VAL A 11 -10.71 -1.67 3.11
C VAL A 11 -11.13 -2.39 1.83
N LEU A 12 -11.19 -3.73 1.86
CA LEU A 12 -11.62 -4.53 0.72
C LEU A 12 -13.07 -4.24 0.31
N LYS A 13 -13.93 -3.90 1.27
CA LYS A 13 -15.29 -3.44 1.01
C LYS A 13 -15.30 -2.06 0.36
N ALA A 14 -14.54 -1.10 0.89
CA ALA A 14 -14.41 0.23 0.31
C ALA A 14 -13.92 0.19 -1.15
N ILE A 15 -12.94 -0.67 -1.44
CA ILE A 15 -12.44 -0.91 -2.81
C ILE A 15 -13.57 -1.31 -3.77
N LYS A 16 -14.46 -2.22 -3.33
CA LYS A 16 -15.56 -2.72 -4.15
C LYS A 16 -16.69 -1.71 -4.29
N ASP A 17 -17.12 -1.11 -3.17
CA ASP A 17 -18.26 -0.19 -3.12
C ASP A 17 -17.99 1.07 -3.93
N ASP A 18 -16.78 1.62 -3.84
CA ASP A 18 -16.39 2.86 -4.51
C ASP A 18 -15.72 2.63 -5.87
N LYS A 19 -15.70 1.38 -6.36
CA LYS A 19 -15.16 0.97 -7.67
C LYS A 19 -13.74 1.50 -7.88
N ILE A 20 -12.90 1.32 -6.87
CA ILE A 20 -11.50 1.71 -6.92
C ILE A 20 -10.82 0.98 -8.09
N ALA A 21 -10.11 1.74 -8.92
CA ALA A 21 -9.42 1.23 -10.10
C ALA A 21 -7.98 0.80 -9.81
N MET A 22 -7.34 1.44 -8.83
CA MET A 22 -5.96 1.18 -8.41
C MET A 22 -5.80 1.32 -6.90
N VAL A 23 -4.88 0.56 -6.32
CA VAL A 23 -4.44 0.72 -4.93
C VAL A 23 -2.99 1.20 -4.95
N ASP A 24 -2.71 2.28 -4.25
CA ASP A 24 -1.39 2.89 -4.15
C ASP A 24 -0.82 2.64 -2.74
N LEU A 25 0.25 1.84 -2.68
CA LEU A 25 0.92 1.46 -1.44
C LEU A 25 2.08 2.42 -1.20
N ARG A 26 2.01 3.20 -0.12
CA ARG A 26 2.98 4.25 0.19
C ARG A 26 3.76 3.93 1.44
N PHE A 27 5.06 4.17 1.43
CA PHE A 27 5.93 4.03 2.58
C PHE A 27 7.02 5.10 2.55
N THR A 28 7.74 5.28 3.64
CA THR A 28 8.86 6.23 3.70
C THR A 28 10.18 5.50 3.63
N ASP A 29 11.12 6.03 2.84
CA ASP A 29 12.52 5.60 2.92
C ASP A 29 13.21 6.16 4.18
N LEU A 30 14.43 5.69 4.47
CA LEU A 30 15.16 6.09 5.69
C LEU A 30 15.43 7.62 5.77
N PRO A 31 15.77 8.31 4.66
CA PRO A 31 15.81 9.78 4.63
C PRO A 31 14.48 10.51 4.88
N GLY A 32 13.34 9.81 4.80
CA GLY A 32 12.01 10.37 5.04
C GLY A 32 11.27 10.82 3.78
N LEU A 33 11.70 10.39 2.60
CA LEU A 33 10.99 10.63 1.34
C LEU A 33 9.93 9.53 1.12
N TRP A 34 8.76 9.97 0.67
CA TRP A 34 7.70 9.06 0.27
C TRP A 34 8.10 8.27 -0.98
N GLN A 35 7.96 6.96 -0.87
CA GLN A 35 8.06 5.99 -1.93
C GLN A 35 6.69 5.33 -2.09
N HIS A 36 6.34 4.94 -3.32
CA HIS A 36 5.08 4.27 -3.55
C HIS A 36 5.10 3.45 -4.83
N PHE A 37 4.18 2.51 -4.92
CA PHE A 37 3.86 1.81 -6.15
C PHE A 37 2.37 1.48 -6.17
N SER A 38 1.80 1.42 -7.38
CA SER A 38 0.39 1.13 -7.57
C SER A 38 0.19 -0.30 -8.08
N VAL A 39 -0.82 -0.97 -7.54
CA VAL A 39 -1.23 -2.33 -7.91
C VAL A 39 -2.70 -2.35 -8.29
N PRO A 40 -3.14 -3.29 -9.14
CA PRO A 40 -4.56 -3.48 -9.37
C PRO A 40 -5.25 -3.93 -8.06
N PRO A 41 -6.52 -3.57 -7.84
CA PRO A 41 -7.27 -3.99 -6.65
C PRO A 41 -7.31 -5.50 -6.41
N SER A 42 -7.17 -6.30 -7.48
CA SER A 42 -7.12 -7.76 -7.42
C SER A 42 -5.83 -8.32 -6.80
N ALA A 43 -4.78 -7.50 -6.68
CA ALA A 43 -3.52 -7.89 -6.06
C ALA A 43 -3.53 -7.71 -4.53
N LEU A 44 -4.59 -7.14 -3.97
CA LEU A 44 -4.77 -6.97 -2.53
C LEU A 44 -5.87 -7.90 -2.03
N ASP A 45 -5.53 -8.74 -1.08
CA ASP A 45 -6.45 -9.62 -0.37
C ASP A 45 -6.33 -9.41 1.15
N ARG A 46 -7.04 -10.23 1.92
CA ARG A 46 -7.01 -10.16 3.38
C ARG A 46 -5.62 -10.49 3.93
N ASP A 47 -4.98 -11.50 3.35
CA ASP A 47 -3.70 -12.03 3.81
C ASP A 47 -2.58 -11.00 3.55
N SER A 48 -2.73 -10.14 2.54
CA SER A 48 -1.82 -9.01 2.25
C SER A 48 -1.62 -8.06 3.44
N PHE A 49 -2.56 -7.98 4.38
CA PHE A 49 -2.46 -7.14 5.58
C PHE A 49 -1.74 -7.83 6.76
N GLU A 50 -1.52 -9.15 6.68
CA GLU A 50 -0.80 -9.95 7.69
C GLU A 50 0.57 -10.41 7.15
N ASP A 51 0.59 -10.98 5.94
CA ASP A 51 1.75 -11.54 5.26
C ASP A 51 2.54 -10.48 4.47
N GLY A 52 1.88 -9.38 4.10
CA GLY A 52 2.48 -8.30 3.32
C GLY A 52 2.52 -8.56 1.82
N VAL A 53 2.84 -7.51 1.07
CA VAL A 53 3.03 -7.54 -0.38
C VAL A 53 4.52 -7.45 -0.68
N GLY A 54 5.04 -8.40 -1.44
CA GLY A 54 6.45 -8.41 -1.82
C GLY A 54 6.81 -7.27 -2.76
N PHE A 55 7.94 -6.61 -2.50
CA PHE A 55 8.52 -5.61 -3.40
C PHE A 55 10.06 -5.68 -3.39
N ASP A 56 10.67 -5.19 -4.46
CA ASP A 56 12.13 -5.09 -4.57
C ASP A 56 12.64 -3.83 -3.85
N GLY A 57 13.25 -4.05 -2.67
CA GLY A 57 13.84 -3.00 -1.84
C GLY A 57 15.22 -2.53 -2.29
N SER A 58 15.86 -3.18 -3.27
CA SER A 58 17.24 -2.89 -3.67
C SER A 58 17.44 -1.48 -4.23
N SER A 59 16.36 -0.85 -4.71
CA SER A 59 16.35 0.51 -5.25
C SER A 59 15.96 1.57 -4.22
N ILE A 60 15.70 1.20 -2.97
CA ILE A 60 15.31 2.12 -1.90
C ILE A 60 16.53 2.50 -1.05
N ARG A 61 16.78 3.81 -0.93
CA ARG A 61 17.94 4.32 -0.19
C ARG A 61 17.85 3.97 1.29
N GLY A 62 18.91 3.37 1.80
CA GLY A 62 19.01 2.97 3.21
C GLY A 62 18.26 1.68 3.54
N PHE A 63 17.73 0.97 2.53
CA PHE A 63 17.21 -0.39 2.66
C PHE A 63 18.29 -1.40 2.23
N GLN A 64 17.98 -2.69 2.25
CA GLN A 64 18.96 -3.76 2.15
C GLN A 64 19.75 -3.76 0.83
N GLU A 65 21.03 -4.15 0.91
CA GLU A 65 21.86 -4.40 -0.25
C GLU A 65 21.29 -5.58 -1.07
N ILE A 66 21.69 -5.69 -2.34
CA ILE A 66 21.17 -6.60 -3.39
C ILE A 66 20.96 -8.07 -2.94
N GLN A 67 21.62 -8.52 -1.88
CA GLN A 67 21.53 -9.91 -1.40
C GLN A 67 20.33 -10.22 -0.49
N GLU A 68 19.58 -9.20 -0.03
CA GLU A 68 18.32 -9.37 0.71
C GLU A 68 17.24 -8.39 0.16
N SER A 69 17.05 -8.39 -1.16
CA SER A 69 16.19 -7.42 -1.86
C SER A 69 14.69 -7.61 -1.63
N ASP A 70 14.26 -8.82 -1.25
CA ASP A 70 12.84 -9.14 -1.09
C ASP A 70 12.33 -8.60 0.25
N MET A 71 11.67 -7.46 0.18
CA MET A 71 11.08 -6.78 1.33
C MET A 71 9.56 -6.91 1.28
N LEU A 72 8.89 -6.84 2.44
CA LEU A 72 7.44 -6.89 2.51
C LEU A 72 6.89 -5.51 2.89
N VAL A 73 5.92 -5.01 2.11
CA VAL A 73 5.09 -3.88 2.56
C VAL A 73 3.84 -4.42 3.24
N ILE A 74 3.57 -3.96 4.45
CA ILE A 74 2.37 -4.32 5.22
C ILE A 74 1.46 -3.11 5.27
N PRO A 75 0.33 -3.10 4.53
CA PRO A 75 -0.60 -1.99 4.53
C PRO A 75 -1.28 -1.81 5.89
N ASP A 76 -1.40 -0.57 6.35
CA ASP A 76 -2.20 -0.23 7.52
C ASP A 76 -3.66 0.08 7.10
N PRO A 77 -4.65 -0.74 7.48
CA PRO A 77 -6.04 -0.53 7.07
C PRO A 77 -6.63 0.78 7.60
N ALA A 78 -6.12 1.31 8.72
CA ALA A 78 -6.62 2.56 9.30
C ALA A 78 -6.18 3.81 8.53
N SER A 79 -5.25 3.66 7.58
CA SER A 79 -4.68 4.76 6.80
C SER A 79 -5.38 5.03 5.47
N ALA A 80 -6.45 4.28 5.15
CA ALA A 80 -7.08 4.30 3.83
C ALA A 80 -7.69 5.67 3.46
N PHE A 81 -7.29 6.23 2.31
CA PHE A 81 -7.92 7.43 1.74
C PHE A 81 -7.90 7.45 0.22
N LEU A 82 -8.86 8.16 -0.38
CA LEU A 82 -8.92 8.36 -1.83
C LEU A 82 -7.92 9.44 -2.26
N ASP A 83 -7.07 9.13 -3.24
CA ASP A 83 -6.14 10.10 -3.83
C ASP A 83 -6.92 11.20 -4.56
N PRO A 84 -6.75 12.49 -4.19
CA PRO A 84 -7.47 13.59 -4.82
C PRO A 84 -6.86 14.06 -6.15
N PHE A 85 -5.70 13.53 -6.54
CA PHE A 85 -4.92 14.00 -7.70
C PHE A 85 -5.00 13.05 -8.90
N THR A 86 -5.34 11.78 -8.68
CA THR A 86 -5.46 10.79 -9.75
C THR A 86 -6.82 10.86 -10.44
N GLU A 87 -6.84 10.85 -11.78
CA GLU A 87 -8.09 10.80 -12.56
C GLU A 87 -8.83 9.48 -12.35
N ALA A 88 -8.09 8.37 -12.31
CA ALA A 88 -8.64 7.06 -11.95
C ALA A 88 -8.83 6.99 -10.42
N PRO A 89 -9.99 6.51 -9.91
CA PRO A 89 -10.22 6.33 -8.48
C PRO A 89 -9.13 5.44 -7.87
N THR A 90 -8.26 6.04 -7.06
CA THR A 90 -7.09 5.37 -6.49
C THR A 90 -7.17 5.43 -4.98
N LEU A 91 -7.14 4.25 -4.34
CA LEU A 91 -7.11 4.15 -2.88
C LEU A 91 -5.67 4.11 -2.41
N VAL A 92 -5.29 5.00 -1.51
CA VAL A 92 -3.97 5.07 -0.90
C VAL A 92 -3.99 4.34 0.44
N LEU A 93 -2.97 3.51 0.67
CA LEU A 93 -2.66 2.92 1.97
C LEU A 93 -1.23 3.27 2.35
N ILE A 94 -1.04 3.68 3.60
CA ILE A 94 0.28 3.82 4.20
C ILE A 94 0.71 2.44 4.69
N CYS A 95 1.93 2.06 4.38
CA CYS A 95 2.49 0.76 4.64
C CYS A 95 3.71 0.85 5.56
N ASN A 96 3.83 -0.16 6.42
CA ASN A 96 5.05 -0.44 7.13
C ASN A 96 5.93 -1.38 6.31
N ILE A 97 7.23 -1.35 6.58
CA ILE A 97 8.21 -2.23 5.94
C ILE A 97 8.58 -3.32 6.94
N ARG A 98 8.60 -4.57 6.47
CA ARG A 98 9.01 -5.74 7.23
C ARG A 98 10.09 -6.51 6.49
#